data_AF-A0A1H8BSZ0-F1
#
_entry.id   AF-A0A1H8BSZ0-F1
#
_cell.length_a   1.000
_cell.length_b   1.000
_cell.length_c   1.000
_cell.angle_alpha   90.00
_cell.angle_beta   90.00
_cell.angle_gamma   90.00
#
_symmetry.space_group_name_H-M   'P 1'
#
loop_
_entity.id
_entity.type
_entity.pdbx_description
1 polymer ?
#
loop_
_entity_poly.entity_id
_entity_poly.type
_entity_poly.pdbx_seq_one_letter_code
_entity_poly.pdbx_strand_id
1 'polypeptide(L)'
;MEHSIIHLDDRTDQATKQMLTNVVKRKQKYDNFKNRHLTVMTLTMGMATVFLLYMYLTTIKPYSYSFYEVFSAFFSQPANLYLFIITGGLFGLMNLLREKRDKAEKEYHALRCEIIDKSKDLWKKEDAWKNRHLVYEMMKEKYDINLYHENK
;
A
#
# COMPACT_ATOMS: atom_id res chain seq x y z
N MET A 1 -15.71 -11.93 -3.58
CA MET A 1 -14.55 -12.01 -2.65
C MET A 1 -14.95 -12.07 -1.16
N GLU A 2 -16.24 -12.25 -0.80
CA GLU A 2 -16.70 -12.35 0.61
C GLU A 2 -17.01 -13.79 1.10
N HIS A 3 -16.89 -14.81 0.26
CA HIS A 3 -17.46 -16.13 0.53
C HIS A 3 -16.64 -17.01 1.51
N SER A 4 -15.36 -16.73 1.72
CA SER A 4 -14.47 -17.64 2.46
C SER A 4 -14.48 -17.42 3.98
N ILE A 5 -14.88 -16.24 4.46
CA ILE A 5 -14.92 -15.91 5.90
C ILE A 5 -16.28 -16.29 6.51
N ILE A 6 -17.32 -16.39 5.68
CA ILE A 6 -18.68 -16.82 6.08
C ILE A 6 -18.69 -18.30 6.53
N HIS A 7 -17.76 -19.11 6.03
CA HIS A 7 -17.57 -20.51 6.44
C HIS A 7 -16.68 -20.69 7.69
N LEU A 8 -16.39 -19.62 8.45
CA LEU A 8 -15.90 -19.83 9.81
C LEU A 8 -16.92 -20.68 10.55
N ASP A 9 -16.44 -21.85 10.99
CA ASP A 9 -17.08 -22.85 11.84
C ASP A 9 -18.20 -22.24 12.70
N ASP A 10 -19.37 -22.88 12.74
CA ASP A 10 -20.56 -22.47 13.53
C ASP A 10 -20.24 -22.31 15.04
N ARG A 11 -19.05 -22.75 15.44
CA ARG A 11 -18.43 -22.66 16.75
C ARG A 11 -17.85 -21.30 17.10
N THR A 12 -17.69 -20.39 16.13
CA THR A 12 -17.09 -19.07 16.32
C THR A 12 -18.16 -18.00 16.49
N ASP A 13 -18.06 -17.20 17.55
CA ASP A 13 -19.05 -16.14 17.81
C ASP A 13 -19.13 -15.09 16.69
N GLN A 14 -20.31 -14.50 16.51
CA GLN A 14 -20.57 -13.51 15.46
C GLN A 14 -19.63 -12.30 15.57
N ALA A 15 -19.30 -11.86 16.80
CA ALA A 15 -18.36 -10.76 17.03
C ALA A 15 -16.94 -11.10 16.52
N THR A 16 -16.49 -12.33 16.75
CA THR A 16 -15.18 -12.83 16.31
C THR A 16 -15.11 -12.93 14.78
N LYS A 17 -16.18 -13.42 14.13
CA LYS A 17 -16.26 -13.44 12.65
C LYS A 17 -16.17 -12.03 12.06
N GLN A 18 -16.83 -11.05 12.68
CA GLN A 18 -16.77 -9.65 12.25
C GLN A 18 -15.37 -9.05 12.42
N MET A 19 -14.70 -9.29 13.55
CA MET A 19 -13.32 -8.83 13.77
C MET A 19 -12.34 -9.41 12.73
N LEU A 20 -12.43 -10.71 12.46
CA LEU A 20 -11.60 -11.38 11.45
C LEU A 20 -11.89 -10.86 10.04
N THR A 21 -13.16 -10.65 9.69
CA THR A 21 -13.54 -10.05 8.40
C THR A 21 -12.94 -8.65 8.26
N ASN A 22 -12.98 -7.86 9.33
CA ASN A 22 -12.41 -6.51 9.34
C ASN A 22 -10.89 -6.52 9.16
N VAL A 23 -10.17 -7.48 9.77
CA VAL A 23 -8.70 -7.57 9.59
C VAL A 23 -8.33 -7.94 8.16
N VAL A 24 -9.08 -8.85 7.53
CA VAL A 24 -8.89 -9.20 6.11
C VAL A 24 -9.16 -8.00 5.20
N LYS A 25 -10.29 -7.30 5.41
CA LYS A 25 -10.63 -6.10 4.62
C LYS A 25 -9.54 -5.01 4.75
N ARG A 26 -8.98 -4.82 5.95
CA ARG A 26 -7.88 -3.86 6.18
C ARG A 26 -6.57 -4.31 5.54
N LYS A 27 -6.23 -5.61 5.60
CA LYS A 27 -5.06 -6.14 4.90
C LYS A 27 -5.17 -5.91 3.39
N GLN A 28 -6.30 -6.27 2.78
CA GLN A 28 -6.51 -6.10 1.35
C GLN A 28 -6.41 -4.61 0.93
N LYS A 29 -6.95 -3.70 1.76
CA LYS A 29 -6.81 -2.26 1.56
C LYS A 29 -5.35 -1.83 1.60
N TYR A 30 -4.57 -2.30 2.58
CA TYR A 30 -3.14 -2.04 2.66
C TYR A 30 -2.38 -2.57 1.43
N ASP A 31 -2.61 -3.81 1.03
CA ASP A 31 -1.96 -4.44 -0.12
C ASP A 31 -2.27 -3.71 -1.42
N ASN A 32 -3.51 -3.26 -1.60
CA ASN A 32 -3.91 -2.43 -2.75
C ASN A 32 -3.15 -1.09 -2.77
N PHE A 33 -3.00 -0.42 -1.62
CA PHE A 33 -2.21 0.81 -1.56
C PHE A 33 -0.73 0.56 -1.78
N LYS A 34 -0.19 -0.55 -1.26
CA LYS A 34 1.21 -0.97 -1.47
C LYS A 34 1.49 -1.19 -2.95
N ASN A 35 0.65 -1.96 -3.64
CA ASN A 35 0.79 -2.23 -5.07
C ASN A 35 0.64 -0.96 -5.91
N ARG A 36 -0.38 -0.14 -5.62
CA ARG A 36 -0.59 1.12 -6.33
C ARG A 36 0.56 2.10 -6.13
N HIS A 37 1.09 2.21 -4.90
CA HIS A 37 2.26 3.02 -4.62
C HIS A 37 3.47 2.51 -5.41
N LEU A 38 3.71 1.20 -5.47
CA LEU A 38 4.80 0.62 -6.24
C LEU A 38 4.68 0.95 -7.74
N THR A 39 3.49 0.76 -8.33
CA THR A 39 3.24 1.10 -9.74
C THR A 39 3.47 2.58 -10.01
N VAL A 40 2.96 3.48 -9.16
CA VAL A 40 3.17 4.93 -9.31
C VAL A 40 4.64 5.29 -9.14
N MET A 41 5.35 4.69 -8.17
CA MET A 41 6.78 4.92 -7.96
C MET A 41 7.59 4.52 -9.20
N THR A 42 7.34 3.33 -9.76
CA THR A 42 7.99 2.87 -10.99
C THR A 42 7.70 3.79 -12.17
N LEU A 43 6.44 4.23 -12.32
CA LEU A 43 6.03 5.14 -13.39
C LEU A 43 6.67 6.53 -13.24
N THR A 44 6.72 7.09 -12.03
CA THR A 44 7.40 8.37 -11.74
C THR A 44 8.88 8.29 -12.06
N MET A 45 9.55 7.20 -11.67
CA MET A 45 10.98 7.00 -11.94
C MET A 45 11.27 6.84 -13.44
N GLY A 46 10.42 6.11 -14.16
CA GLY A 46 10.48 6.02 -15.63
C GLY A 46 10.26 7.37 -16.30
N MET A 47 9.22 8.10 -15.91
CA MET A 47 8.90 9.42 -16.46
C MET A 47 10.02 10.44 -16.20
N ALA A 48 10.57 10.46 -14.99
CA ALA A 48 11.70 11.32 -14.65
C ALA A 48 12.93 11.02 -15.51
N THR A 49 13.21 9.73 -15.77
CA THR A 49 14.33 9.32 -16.63
C THR A 49 14.12 9.81 -18.07
N VAL A 50 12.93 9.60 -18.64
CA VAL A 50 12.59 10.08 -19.98
C VAL A 50 12.67 11.60 -20.07
N PHE A 51 12.17 12.32 -19.06
CA PHE A 51 12.24 13.77 -19.00
C PHE A 51 13.68 14.29 -18.95
N LEU A 52 14.54 13.68 -18.15
CA LEU A 52 15.96 14.05 -18.06
C LEU A 52 16.71 13.78 -19.38
N LEU A 53 16.44 12.63 -20.03
CA LEU A 53 17.03 12.31 -21.33
C LEU A 53 16.58 13.30 -22.42
N TYR A 54 15.28 13.60 -22.45
CA TYR A 54 14.73 14.60 -23.36
C TYR A 54 15.40 15.96 -23.14
N MET A 55 15.44 16.45 -21.89
CA MET A 55 16.09 17.70 -21.51
C MET A 55 17.57 17.74 -21.89
N TYR A 56 18.26 16.62 -21.73
CA TYR A 56 19.67 16.50 -22.10
C TYR A 56 19.89 16.71 -23.59
N LEU A 57 19.06 16.07 -24.42
CA LEU A 57 19.19 16.14 -25.88
C LEU A 57 18.71 17.46 -26.48
N THR A 58 17.63 18.03 -25.95
CA THR A 58 16.97 19.21 -26.56
C THR A 58 17.42 20.53 -25.96
N THR A 59 17.86 20.55 -24.70
CA THR A 59 18.18 21.79 -23.99
C THR A 59 19.65 21.82 -23.57
N ILE A 60 20.11 20.83 -22.81
CA ILE A 60 21.45 20.88 -22.17
C ILE A 60 22.57 20.76 -23.20
N LYS A 61 22.53 19.76 -24.09
CA LYS A 61 23.57 19.57 -25.11
C LYS A 61 23.71 20.76 -26.07
N PRO A 62 22.63 21.29 -26.70
CA PRO A 62 22.75 22.39 -27.65
C PRO A 62 23.07 23.75 -27.01
N TYR A 63 22.60 24.01 -25.79
CA TYR A 63 22.79 25.30 -25.11
C TYR A 63 23.79 25.23 -23.93
N SER A 64 24.69 24.23 -23.95
CA SER A 64 25.64 23.95 -22.85
C SER A 64 26.62 25.08 -22.51
N TYR A 65 26.73 26.10 -23.37
CA TYR A 65 27.66 27.21 -23.24
C TYR A 65 27.29 28.18 -22.10
N SER A 66 26.01 28.32 -21.76
CA SER A 66 25.56 29.24 -20.70
C SER A 66 24.33 28.73 -19.97
N PHE A 67 24.35 28.79 -18.63
CA PHE A 67 23.19 28.45 -17.81
C PHE A 67 21.95 29.28 -18.16
N TYR A 68 22.14 30.55 -18.51
CA TYR A 68 21.04 31.44 -18.89
C TYR A 68 20.33 30.96 -20.17
N GLU A 69 21.09 30.47 -21.15
CA GLU A 69 20.53 29.97 -22.41
C GLU A 69 19.75 28.66 -22.19
N VAL A 70 20.27 27.74 -21.38
CA VAL A 70 19.55 26.51 -20.98
C VAL A 70 18.24 26.87 -20.28
N PHE A 71 18.26 27.84 -19.37
CA PHE A 71 17.07 28.28 -18.66
C PHE A 71 16.04 28.93 -19.60
N SER A 72 16.47 29.84 -20.47
CA SER A 72 15.60 30.48 -21.45
C SER A 72 14.98 29.45 -22.41
N ALA A 73 15.79 28.53 -22.94
CA ALA A 73 15.35 27.46 -23.82
C ALA A 73 14.33 26.54 -23.14
N PHE A 74 14.51 26.25 -21.84
CA PHE A 74 13.54 25.47 -21.07
C PHE A 74 12.14 26.09 -21.07
N PHE A 75 12.03 27.39 -20.76
CA PHE A 75 10.74 28.09 -20.70
C PHE A 75 10.19 28.49 -22.06
N SER A 76 11.02 28.53 -23.11
CA SER A 76 10.60 28.87 -24.47
C SER A 76 9.68 27.82 -25.11
N GLN A 77 9.77 26.56 -24.68
CA GLN A 77 8.96 25.47 -25.22
C GLN A 77 7.89 25.03 -24.23
N PRO A 78 6.58 25.11 -24.59
CA PRO A 78 5.50 24.71 -23.68
C PRO A 78 5.55 23.22 -23.33
N ALA A 79 6.10 22.37 -24.21
CA ALA A 79 6.28 20.94 -23.96
C ALA A 79 7.10 20.65 -22.69
N ASN A 80 8.14 21.45 -22.43
CA ASN A 80 9.01 21.29 -21.27
C ASN A 80 8.24 21.56 -19.97
N LEU A 81 7.39 22.59 -19.98
CA LEU A 81 6.53 22.95 -18.85
C LEU A 81 5.48 21.87 -18.57
N TYR A 82 4.84 21.32 -19.61
CA TYR A 82 3.90 20.21 -19.43
C TYR A 82 4.58 18.98 -18.83
N LEU A 83 5.74 18.58 -19.34
CA LEU A 83 6.49 17.43 -18.82
C LEU A 83 6.94 17.67 -17.37
N PHE A 84 7.35 18.89 -17.04
CA PHE A 84 7.71 19.26 -15.67
C PHE A 84 6.51 19.18 -14.72
N ILE A 85 5.37 19.74 -15.09
CA ILE A 85 4.13 19.68 -14.29
C ILE A 85 3.66 18.25 -14.11
N ILE A 86 3.66 17.44 -15.17
CA ILE A 86 3.26 16.03 -15.11
C ILE A 86 4.19 15.25 -14.18
N THR A 87 5.50 15.42 -14.30
CA THR A 87 6.49 14.73 -13.47
C THR A 87 6.38 15.16 -12.00
N GLY A 88 6.23 16.47 -11.74
CA GLY A 88 6.01 17.01 -10.41
C GLY A 88 4.69 16.53 -9.80
N GLY A 89 3.61 16.46 -10.59
CA GLY A 89 2.32 15.93 -10.17
C GLY A 89 2.36 14.45 -9.82
N LEU A 90 3.06 13.63 -10.63
CA LEU A 90 3.30 12.22 -10.35
C LEU A 90 4.11 12.00 -9.06
N PHE A 91 5.12 12.84 -8.83
CA PHE A 91 5.88 12.83 -7.57
C PHE A 91 5.00 13.20 -6.37
N GLY A 92 4.16 14.22 -6.49
CA GLY A 92 3.18 14.57 -5.46
C GLY A 92 2.20 13.42 -5.18
N LEU A 93 1.65 12.79 -6.23
CA LEU A 93 0.76 11.65 -6.11
C LEU A 93 1.43 10.45 -5.42
N MET A 94 2.71 10.19 -5.72
CA MET A 94 3.50 9.15 -5.07
C MET A 94 3.56 9.37 -3.55
N ASN A 95 3.87 10.60 -3.12
CA ASN A 95 3.92 10.93 -1.69
C ASN A 95 2.55 10.82 -0.99
N LEU A 96 1.47 11.27 -1.64
CA LEU A 96 0.12 11.11 -1.10
C LEU A 96 -0.28 9.63 -0.95
N LEU A 97 0.10 8.78 -1.91
CA LEU A 97 -0.12 7.33 -1.82
C LEU A 97 0.72 6.68 -0.71
N ARG A 98 1.94 7.17 -0.48
CA ARG A 98 2.80 6.73 0.61
C ARG A 98 2.14 6.97 1.96
N GLU A 99 1.62 8.16 2.21
CA GLU A 99 0.91 8.48 3.46
C GLU A 99 -0.33 7.60 3.66
N LYS A 100 -1.12 7.39 2.60
CA LYS A 100 -2.31 6.51 2.65
C LYS A 100 -1.94 5.06 2.95
N ARG A 101 -0.84 4.57 2.36
CA ARG A 101 -0.30 3.23 2.64
C ARG A 101 0.13 3.12 4.10
N ASP A 102 0.90 4.07 4.61
CA ASP A 102 1.42 4.04 5.97
C ASP A 102 0.28 4.12 7.01
N LYS A 103 -0.78 4.90 6.72
CA LYS A 103 -2.00 4.91 7.54
C LYS A 103 -2.71 3.55 7.52
N ALA A 104 -2.89 2.96 6.35
CA ALA A 104 -3.54 1.65 6.22
C ALA A 104 -2.72 0.54 6.91
N GLU A 105 -1.38 0.62 6.88
CA GLU A 105 -0.48 -0.29 7.57
C GLU A 105 -0.71 -0.24 9.10
N LYS A 106 -0.73 0.97 9.66
CA LYS A 106 -0.99 1.19 11.09
C LYS A 106 -2.37 0.69 11.50
N GLU A 107 -3.40 0.99 10.70
CA GLU A 107 -4.78 0.52 10.95
C GLU A 107 -4.92 -1.00 10.90
N TYR A 108 -4.18 -1.66 10.00
CA TYR A 108 -4.12 -3.12 9.90
C TYR A 108 -3.40 -3.73 11.10
N HIS A 109 -2.19 -3.26 11.42
CA HIS A 109 -1.41 -3.78 12.54
C HIS A 109 -2.12 -3.58 13.88
N ALA A 110 -2.72 -2.41 14.11
CA ALA A 110 -3.47 -2.16 15.34
C ALA A 110 -4.62 -3.15 15.52
N LEU A 111 -5.39 -3.42 14.45
CA LEU A 111 -6.50 -4.37 14.52
C LEU A 111 -6.01 -5.82 14.69
N ARG A 112 -4.87 -6.16 14.07
CA ARG A 112 -4.21 -7.47 14.26
C ARG A 112 -3.79 -7.66 15.72
N CYS A 113 -3.13 -6.67 16.33
CA CYS A 113 -2.73 -6.71 17.74
C CYS A 113 -3.94 -6.80 18.66
N GLU A 114 -5.01 -6.04 18.39
CA GLU A 114 -6.26 -6.12 19.16
C GLU A 114 -6.88 -7.52 19.15
N ILE A 115 -6.86 -8.21 18.00
CA ILE A 115 -7.36 -9.60 17.89
C ILE A 115 -6.49 -10.58 18.69
N ILE A 116 -5.18 -10.37 18.73
CA ILE A 116 -4.24 -11.21 19.48
C ILE A 116 -4.43 -11.00 20.99
N ASP A 117 -4.54 -9.75 21.44
CA ASP A 117 -4.75 -9.41 22.85
C ASP A 117 -6.11 -9.94 23.35
N LYS A 118 -7.17 -9.70 22.58
CA LYS A 118 -8.53 -10.20 22.87
C LYS A 118 -8.71 -11.68 22.54
N SER A 119 -7.67 -12.40 22.12
CA SER A 119 -7.80 -13.82 21.74
C SER A 119 -8.39 -14.69 22.85
N LYS A 120 -8.06 -14.41 24.11
CA LYS A 120 -8.64 -15.09 25.29
C LYS A 120 -10.14 -14.84 25.44
N ASP A 121 -10.60 -13.63 25.14
CA ASP A 121 -12.00 -13.24 25.22
C ASP A 121 -12.83 -13.67 24.01
N LEU A 122 -12.21 -13.79 22.83
CA LEU A 122 -12.86 -14.24 21.59
C LEU A 122 -13.16 -15.74 21.61
N TRP A 123 -12.41 -16.50 22.41
CA TRP A 123 -12.43 -17.97 22.46
C TRP A 123 -12.79 -18.49 23.87
N LYS A 124 -13.91 -18.04 24.44
CA LYS A 124 -14.35 -18.41 25.81
C LYS A 124 -14.73 -19.88 25.98
N LYS A 125 -15.24 -20.54 24.94
CA LYS A 125 -15.62 -21.96 24.97
C LYS A 125 -14.37 -22.81 24.80
N GLU A 126 -14.15 -23.82 25.65
CA GLU A 126 -12.98 -24.71 25.56
C GLU A 126 -12.82 -25.35 24.17
N ASP A 127 -13.93 -25.77 23.55
CA ASP A 127 -13.92 -26.31 22.19
C ASP A 127 -13.43 -25.29 21.16
N ALA A 128 -13.79 -24.03 21.33
CA ALA A 128 -13.40 -22.97 20.41
C ALA A 128 -11.93 -22.57 20.64
N TRP A 129 -11.45 -22.61 21.89
CA TRP A 129 -10.05 -22.41 22.24
C TRP A 129 -9.13 -23.51 21.66
N LYS A 130 -9.53 -24.78 21.77
CA LYS A 130 -8.80 -25.91 21.16
C LYS A 130 -8.71 -25.78 19.64
N ASN A 131 -9.78 -25.29 19.01
CA ASN A 131 -9.86 -25.18 17.55
C ASN A 131 -9.29 -23.86 16.98
N ARG A 132 -8.91 -22.87 17.80
CA ARG A 132 -8.41 -21.55 17.35
C ARG A 132 -7.26 -21.65 16.33
N HIS A 133 -6.41 -22.67 16.46
CA HIS A 133 -5.27 -22.90 15.57
C HIS A 133 -5.69 -23.09 14.11
N LEU A 134 -6.85 -23.72 13.85
CA LEU A 134 -7.40 -23.90 12.50
C LEU A 134 -7.74 -22.57 11.86
N VAL A 135 -8.28 -21.63 12.66
CA VAL A 135 -8.60 -20.28 12.19
C VAL A 135 -7.33 -19.49 11.92
N TYR A 136 -6.33 -19.60 12.79
CA TYR A 136 -5.05 -18.90 12.61
C TYR A 136 -4.27 -19.44 11.41
N GLU A 137 -4.28 -20.74 11.21
CA GLU A 137 -3.68 -21.41 10.06
C GLU A 137 -4.37 -21.00 8.77
N MET A 138 -5.71 -21.02 8.73
CA MET A 138 -6.50 -20.54 7.58
C MET A 138 -6.22 -19.07 7.27
N MET A 139 -6.11 -18.22 8.28
CA MET A 139 -5.78 -16.79 8.11
C MET A 139 -4.37 -16.59 7.56
N LYS A 140 -3.41 -17.43 7.98
CA LYS A 140 -2.04 -17.41 7.46
C LYS A 140 -1.97 -17.94 6.03
N GLU A 141 -2.65 -19.04 5.72
CA GLU A 141 -2.57 -19.68 4.41
C GLU A 141 -3.33 -18.89 3.33
N LYS A 142 -4.58 -18.49 3.61
CA LYS A 142 -5.44 -17.85 2.61
C LYS A 142 -5.23 -16.34 2.50
N TYR A 143 -4.87 -15.70 3.61
CA TYR A 143 -4.78 -14.24 3.69
C TYR A 143 -3.37 -13.76 4.07
N ASP A 144 -2.42 -14.65 4.35
CA ASP A 144 -1.05 -14.28 4.79
C ASP A 144 -1.08 -13.40 6.07
N ILE A 145 -2.07 -13.62 6.94
CA ILE A 145 -2.21 -12.90 8.22
C ILE A 145 -1.77 -13.82 9.34
N ASN A 146 -0.62 -13.51 9.94
CA ASN A 146 -0.12 -14.27 11.09
C ASN A 146 -0.77 -13.77 12.39
N LEU A 147 -1.58 -14.60 13.06
CA LEU A 147 -2.21 -14.27 14.34
C LEU A 147 -1.55 -14.93 15.56
N TYR A 148 -0.41 -15.61 15.38
CA TYR A 148 0.29 -16.33 16.48
C TYR A 148 1.17 -15.43 17.34
N HIS A 149 1.69 -14.35 16.76
CA HIS A 149 2.63 -13.46 17.43
C HIS A 149 2.27 -12.00 17.16
N GLU A 150 2.38 -11.18 18.20
CA GLU A 150 2.16 -9.74 18.10
C GLU A 150 3.25 -9.03 17.30
N ASN A 151 4.47 -9.59 17.29
CA ASN A 151 5.63 -8.97 16.64
C ASN A 151 5.48 -8.85 15.11
N LYS A 152 6.15 -7.80 14.61
CA LYS A 152 6.21 -7.37 13.21
C LYS A 152 7.21 -8.21 12.42
#